data_AF-A0A3N0BVL1-F1
#
_entry.id   AF-A0A3N0BVL1-F1
#
_cell.length_a   1.000
_cell.length_b   1.000
_cell.length_c   1.000
_cell.angle_alpha   90.00
_cell.angle_beta   90.00
_cell.angle_gamma   90.00
#
_symmetry.space_group_name_H-M   'P 1'
#
loop_
_entity.id
_entity.type
_entity.pdbx_description
1 polymer ?
#
loop_
_entity_poly.entity_id
_entity_poly.type
_entity_poly.pdbx_seq_one_letter_code
_entity_poly.pdbx_strand_id
1 'polypeptide(L)'
;MKLNLNIQPLNTWLNVNNEPLIISGPCSAETEEQLLTTAHLLAATGKVSVLRAGIWKPRTRPGEFEGIGSIGLEWLKRAKAETGLPTAVEVANAKHVEEALAAGVDILWIGARSTVNPFTVQEIADALRGHDVPVLIKNPVNPDLQLWIGAIERINGAGITKIGAIHRGFSSFEKSSFRNEPMWELAIQLKTLCPELPIINDPSHICGNRELIPYISQKALDLDMQGLMIESHVDPSVAWTDAKQQVTPATLSELVDRLTVREPESTNEAFVDKLADLRKNIDKIDDILLQKLAERMAIVEKIGEFKRDNQVTILQVNRWDAIIKKGHAFAKALKLDLNFTEKFLELMHGESIRKQTEIMNAGKAEKGIAAEQHTEVKA
;
A
#
# COMPACT_ATOMS: atom_id res chain seq x y z
N MET A 1 17.72 0.79 5.48
CA MET A 1 18.05 2.19 5.84
C MET A 1 16.74 2.97 5.82
N LYS A 2 16.47 3.86 6.78
CA LYS A 2 15.25 4.71 6.76
C LYS A 2 15.36 5.74 5.63
N LEU A 3 14.24 6.16 5.06
CA LEU A 3 14.20 7.24 4.07
C LEU A 3 14.38 8.59 4.78
N ASN A 4 15.20 9.46 4.20
CA ASN A 4 15.44 10.81 4.71
C ASN A 4 14.61 11.81 3.90
N LEU A 5 13.36 12.01 4.30
CA LEU A 5 12.40 12.89 3.64
C LEU A 5 11.96 14.00 4.58
N ASN A 6 11.77 15.20 4.05
CA ASN A 6 11.22 16.32 4.81
C ASN A 6 9.68 16.30 4.71
N ILE A 7 9.02 15.65 5.66
CA ILE A 7 7.56 15.47 5.67
C ILE A 7 6.95 16.20 6.87
N GLN A 8 5.93 17.00 6.62
CA GLN A 8 5.13 17.62 7.67
C GLN A 8 4.05 16.66 8.19
N PRO A 9 3.83 16.56 9.51
CA PRO A 9 2.78 15.74 10.08
C PRO A 9 1.39 16.10 9.55
N LEU A 10 0.51 15.12 9.35
CA LEU A 10 -0.81 15.29 8.73
C LEU A 10 -1.65 16.40 9.36
N ASN A 11 -1.64 16.49 10.69
CA ASN A 11 -2.40 17.47 11.48
C ASN A 11 -1.95 18.93 11.28
N THR A 12 -0.81 19.18 10.64
CA THR A 12 -0.32 20.54 10.37
C THR A 12 -0.91 21.15 9.10
N TRP A 13 -1.49 20.33 8.21
CA TRP A 13 -2.05 20.79 6.93
C TRP A 13 -3.48 20.29 6.67
N LEU A 14 -4.01 19.37 7.48
CA LEU A 14 -5.43 19.05 7.53
C LEU A 14 -5.92 18.97 8.98
N ASN A 15 -7.10 19.53 9.25
CA ASN A 15 -7.70 19.45 10.56
C ASN A 15 -8.35 18.08 10.78
N VAL A 16 -7.56 17.14 11.29
CA VAL A 16 -8.00 15.80 11.72
C VAL A 16 -7.97 15.76 13.24
N ASN A 17 -9.12 15.99 13.89
CA ASN A 17 -9.27 16.11 15.35
C ASN A 17 -9.07 14.77 16.09
N ASN A 18 -7.93 14.09 15.90
CA ASN A 18 -7.67 12.70 16.30
C ASN A 18 -8.67 11.68 15.73
N GLU A 19 -9.37 12.05 14.65
CA GLU A 19 -10.22 11.17 13.87
C GLU A 19 -9.50 10.79 12.57
N PRO A 20 -9.79 9.60 11.99
CA PRO A 20 -9.25 9.23 10.69
C PRO A 20 -9.63 10.26 9.63
N LEU A 21 -8.67 10.63 8.77
CA LEU A 21 -8.94 11.48 7.62
C LEU A 21 -9.93 10.78 6.68
N ILE A 22 -11.10 11.38 6.42
CA ILE A 22 -12.07 10.83 5.46
C ILE A 22 -12.11 11.72 4.22
N ILE A 23 -11.56 11.20 3.12
CA ILE A 23 -11.65 11.80 1.79
C ILE A 23 -12.77 11.09 1.03
N SER A 24 -13.83 11.81 0.65
CA SER A 24 -14.94 11.20 -0.07
C SER A 24 -15.57 12.11 -1.11
N GLY A 25 -16.28 11.51 -2.07
CA GLY A 25 -16.86 12.19 -3.21
C GLY A 25 -16.83 11.28 -4.44
N PRO A 26 -17.37 11.75 -5.57
CA PRO A 26 -17.64 10.87 -6.70
C PRO A 26 -16.38 10.43 -7.42
N CYS A 27 -16.45 9.24 -8.02
CA CYS A 27 -15.39 8.70 -8.85
C CYS A 27 -15.02 9.66 -9.99
N SER A 28 -16.02 10.25 -10.63
CA SER A 28 -15.86 11.32 -11.62
C SER A 28 -16.87 12.42 -11.35
N ALA A 29 -16.53 13.67 -11.66
CA ALA A 29 -17.54 14.73 -11.77
C ALA A 29 -18.33 14.50 -13.07
N GLU A 30 -19.61 14.17 -12.96
CA GLU A 30 -20.46 13.79 -14.09
C GLU A 30 -21.26 15.00 -14.59
N THR A 31 -22.00 15.62 -13.67
CA THR A 31 -22.71 16.88 -13.88
C THR A 31 -22.52 17.78 -12.67
N GLU A 32 -22.76 19.09 -12.85
CA GLU A 32 -22.69 20.04 -11.75
C GLU A 32 -23.68 19.69 -10.63
N GLU A 33 -24.92 19.35 -10.99
CA GLU A 33 -25.96 18.93 -10.04
C GLU A 33 -25.54 17.67 -9.26
N GLN A 34 -24.98 16.66 -9.94
CA GLN A 34 -24.51 15.43 -9.31
C GLN A 34 -23.41 15.72 -8.30
N LEU A 35 -22.42 16.53 -8.67
CA LEU A 35 -21.29 16.86 -7.81
C LEU A 35 -21.73 17.70 -6.61
N LEU A 36 -22.50 18.78 -6.83
CA LEU A 36 -22.98 19.65 -5.76
C LEU A 36 -23.90 18.89 -4.79
N THR A 37 -24.84 18.10 -5.30
CA THR A 37 -25.74 17.31 -4.44
C THR A 37 -24.96 16.30 -3.60
N THR A 38 -23.99 15.61 -4.21
CA THR A 38 -23.12 14.68 -3.48
C THR A 38 -22.32 15.42 -2.40
N ALA A 39 -21.75 16.58 -2.71
CA ALA A 39 -20.97 17.39 -1.78
C ALA A 39 -21.81 17.86 -0.58
N HIS A 40 -23.01 18.39 -0.83
CA HIS A 40 -23.94 18.85 0.21
C HIS A 40 -24.33 17.71 1.16
N LEU A 41 -24.68 16.55 0.61
CA LEU A 41 -25.04 15.39 1.41
C LEU A 41 -23.86 14.86 2.22
N LEU A 42 -22.64 14.87 1.67
CA LEU A 42 -21.42 14.48 2.39
C LEU A 42 -21.09 15.46 3.52
N ALA A 43 -21.16 16.76 3.26
CA ALA A 43 -20.93 17.80 4.27
C ALA A 43 -21.94 17.69 5.42
N ALA A 44 -23.21 17.42 5.11
CA ALA A 44 -24.26 17.23 6.11
C ALA A 44 -24.03 16.03 7.05
N THR A 45 -23.19 15.06 6.68
CA THR A 45 -22.82 13.96 7.59
C THR A 45 -21.90 14.41 8.73
N GLY A 46 -21.12 15.48 8.52
CA GLY A 46 -20.05 15.89 9.43
C GLY A 46 -18.87 14.91 9.52
N LYS A 47 -18.84 13.84 8.72
CA LYS A 47 -17.79 12.81 8.76
C LYS A 47 -16.67 13.04 7.75
N VAL A 48 -16.95 13.79 6.69
CA VAL A 48 -16.02 13.97 5.55
C VAL A 48 -15.12 15.17 5.80
N SER A 49 -13.82 14.97 5.72
CA SER A 49 -12.80 16.01 5.90
C SER A 49 -12.46 16.73 4.59
N VAL A 50 -12.58 16.02 3.46
CA VAL A 50 -12.19 16.52 2.12
C VAL A 50 -13.13 15.95 1.06
N LEU A 51 -13.63 16.82 0.18
CA LEU A 51 -14.38 16.44 -1.01
C LEU A 51 -13.42 16.08 -2.15
N ARG A 52 -13.49 14.85 -2.68
CA ARG A 52 -12.74 14.46 -3.89
C ARG A 52 -13.62 14.38 -5.12
N ALA A 53 -13.08 14.70 -6.30
CA ALA A 53 -13.73 14.37 -7.57
C ALA A 53 -12.72 14.10 -8.68
N GLY A 54 -13.01 13.10 -9.54
CA GLY A 54 -12.21 12.85 -10.73
C GLY A 54 -12.59 13.81 -11.84
N ILE A 55 -11.71 14.76 -12.16
CA ILE A 55 -11.92 15.76 -13.23
C ILE A 55 -11.43 15.25 -14.58
N TRP A 56 -10.26 14.61 -14.57
CA TRP A 56 -9.66 13.92 -15.71
C TRP A 56 -9.60 12.43 -15.41
N LYS A 57 -10.03 11.58 -16.34
CA LYS A 57 -10.05 10.13 -16.16
C LYS A 57 -9.14 9.46 -17.19
N PRO A 58 -8.04 8.82 -16.78
CA PRO A 58 -7.25 8.03 -17.70
C PRO A 58 -8.04 6.77 -18.07
N ARG A 59 -8.61 6.69 -19.27
CA ARG A 59 -9.36 5.51 -19.72
C ARG A 59 -8.46 4.53 -20.46
N THR A 60 -8.67 3.24 -20.20
CA THR A 60 -7.92 2.18 -20.87
C THR A 60 -8.29 2.09 -22.35
N ARG A 61 -9.56 2.37 -22.68
CA ARG A 61 -10.08 2.36 -24.04
C ARG A 61 -10.56 3.77 -24.41
N PRO A 62 -10.18 4.30 -25.59
CA PRO A 62 -10.72 5.55 -26.10
C PRO A 62 -12.25 5.50 -26.27
N GLY A 63 -12.92 6.64 -26.13
CA GLY A 63 -14.37 6.80 -26.35
C GLY A 63 -15.25 6.46 -25.15
N GLU A 64 -14.67 6.04 -24.03
CA GLU A 64 -15.37 6.03 -22.74
C GLU A 64 -15.33 7.44 -22.10
N PHE A 65 -16.16 7.71 -21.10
CA PHE A 65 -16.12 9.02 -20.40
C PHE A 65 -14.73 9.32 -19.82
N GLU A 66 -14.06 10.34 -20.35
CA GLU A 66 -12.69 10.75 -20.03
C GLU A 66 -12.62 11.79 -18.89
N GLY A 67 -13.75 12.06 -18.25
CA GLY A 67 -13.92 13.16 -17.30
C GLY A 67 -14.42 14.42 -17.99
N ILE A 68 -15.01 15.32 -17.20
CA ILE A 68 -15.56 16.58 -17.71
C ILE A 68 -14.47 17.60 -18.08
N GLY A 69 -13.22 17.35 -17.66
CA GLY A 69 -12.10 18.26 -17.85
C GLY A 69 -12.23 19.53 -17.01
N SER A 70 -11.48 20.57 -17.36
CA SER A 70 -11.24 21.75 -16.51
C SER A 70 -12.52 22.51 -16.10
N ILE A 71 -13.63 22.33 -16.82
CA ILE A 71 -14.95 22.88 -16.45
C ILE A 71 -15.38 22.39 -15.06
N GLY A 72 -15.06 21.14 -14.71
CA GLY A 72 -15.41 20.56 -13.40
C GLY A 72 -14.67 21.20 -12.22
N LEU A 73 -13.58 21.95 -12.47
CA LEU A 73 -12.88 22.71 -11.42
C LEU A 73 -13.75 23.87 -10.91
N GLU A 74 -14.53 24.52 -11.77
CA GLU A 74 -15.47 25.57 -11.33
C GLU A 74 -16.60 24.98 -10.47
N TRP A 75 -17.03 23.75 -10.76
CA TRP A 75 -18.02 23.06 -9.94
C TRP A 75 -17.46 22.70 -8.56
N LEU A 76 -16.20 22.26 -8.47
CA LEU A 76 -15.52 22.02 -7.20
C LEU A 76 -15.34 23.31 -6.39
N LYS A 77 -15.00 24.41 -7.05
CA LYS A 77 -14.91 25.73 -6.41
C LYS A 77 -16.24 26.16 -5.81
N ARG A 78 -17.35 25.94 -6.52
CA ARG A 78 -18.71 26.16 -5.99
C ARG A 78 -19.02 25.21 -4.83
N ALA A 79 -18.73 23.92 -4.97
CA ALA A 79 -18.94 22.93 -3.90
C ALA A 79 -18.21 23.32 -2.62
N LYS A 80 -16.95 23.75 -2.72
CA LYS A 80 -16.15 24.27 -1.60
C LYS A 80 -16.80 25.51 -0.97
N ALA A 81 -17.21 26.48 -1.78
CA ALA A 81 -17.86 27.70 -1.29
C ALA A 81 -19.18 27.42 -0.56
N GLU A 82 -19.95 26.45 -1.05
CA GLU A 82 -21.29 26.12 -0.52
C GLU A 82 -21.23 25.17 0.69
N THR A 83 -20.23 24.29 0.78
CA THR A 83 -20.15 23.27 1.84
C THR A 83 -19.05 23.51 2.88
N GLY A 84 -18.06 24.34 2.56
CA GLY A 84 -16.85 24.53 3.37
C GLY A 84 -15.85 23.37 3.30
N LEU A 85 -16.13 22.29 2.57
CA LEU A 85 -15.21 21.17 2.43
C LEU A 85 -14.00 21.54 1.54
N PRO A 86 -12.76 21.33 1.99
CA PRO A 86 -11.59 21.36 1.12
C PRO A 86 -11.75 20.37 -0.04
N THR A 87 -11.14 20.70 -1.18
CA THR A 87 -11.29 19.93 -2.41
C THR A 87 -10.01 19.19 -2.79
N ALA A 88 -10.17 18.00 -3.36
CA ALA A 88 -9.07 17.21 -3.89
C ALA A 88 -9.33 16.75 -5.33
N VAL A 89 -8.30 16.74 -6.18
CA VAL A 89 -8.37 16.22 -7.56
C VAL A 89 -7.15 15.37 -7.95
N GLU A 90 -7.35 14.45 -8.90
CA GLU A 90 -6.26 13.71 -9.55
C GLU A 90 -5.52 14.62 -10.52
N VAL A 91 -4.19 14.61 -10.48
CA VAL A 91 -3.33 15.22 -11.50
C VAL A 91 -2.48 14.15 -12.16
N ALA A 92 -2.29 14.26 -13.48
CA ALA A 92 -1.62 13.25 -14.28
C ALA A 92 -0.52 13.81 -15.21
N ASN A 93 -0.36 15.13 -15.28
CA ASN A 93 0.64 15.85 -16.07
C ASN A 93 0.78 17.28 -15.52
N ALA A 94 1.72 18.08 -16.05
CA ALA A 94 1.95 19.46 -15.61
C ALA A 94 0.72 20.36 -15.77
N LYS A 95 0.01 20.25 -16.90
CA LYS A 95 -1.18 21.06 -17.19
C LYS A 95 -2.28 20.86 -16.14
N HIS A 96 -2.53 19.63 -15.69
CA HIS A 96 -3.52 19.37 -14.64
C HIS A 96 -3.12 20.02 -13.32
N VAL A 97 -1.82 20.03 -12.99
CA VAL A 97 -1.30 20.71 -11.79
C VAL A 97 -1.56 22.21 -11.89
N GLU A 98 -1.17 22.84 -13.01
CA GLU A 98 -1.35 24.28 -13.24
C GLU A 98 -2.83 24.69 -13.15
N GLU A 99 -3.73 23.95 -13.82
CA GLU A 99 -5.17 24.25 -13.81
C GLU A 99 -5.79 24.04 -12.42
N ALA A 100 -5.44 22.97 -11.70
CA ALA A 100 -5.95 22.71 -10.36
C ALA A 100 -5.49 23.77 -9.35
N LEU A 101 -4.21 24.19 -9.42
CA LEU A 101 -3.68 25.25 -8.58
C LEU A 101 -4.32 26.60 -8.90
N ALA A 102 -4.49 26.93 -10.18
CA ALA A 102 -5.15 28.17 -10.60
C ALA A 102 -6.63 28.23 -10.16
N ALA A 103 -7.31 27.08 -10.10
CA ALA A 103 -8.68 26.96 -9.60
C ALA A 103 -8.79 27.00 -8.06
N GLY A 104 -7.67 26.91 -7.34
CA GLY A 104 -7.64 26.92 -5.88
C GLY A 104 -8.04 25.58 -5.24
N VAL A 105 -7.74 24.45 -5.90
CA VAL A 105 -7.89 23.12 -5.32
C VAL A 105 -6.92 22.95 -4.15
N ASP A 106 -7.41 22.38 -3.05
CA ASP A 106 -6.66 22.33 -1.78
C ASP A 106 -5.65 21.19 -1.72
N ILE A 107 -5.94 20.06 -2.38
CA ILE A 107 -5.11 18.85 -2.34
C ILE A 107 -5.03 18.24 -3.73
N LEU A 108 -3.84 17.83 -4.12
CA LEU A 108 -3.63 17.08 -5.36
C LEU A 108 -3.34 15.61 -5.02
N TRP A 109 -3.79 14.68 -5.86
CA TRP A 109 -3.27 13.32 -5.79
C TRP A 109 -2.74 12.83 -7.13
N ILE A 110 -1.70 12.00 -7.06
CA ILE A 110 -1.13 11.30 -8.21
C ILE A 110 -1.78 9.92 -8.28
N GLY A 111 -2.41 9.62 -9.42
CA GLY A 111 -3.10 8.36 -9.65
C GLY A 111 -2.14 7.18 -9.81
N ALA A 112 -2.62 5.96 -9.50
CA ALA A 112 -1.81 4.75 -9.54
C ALA A 112 -1.15 4.46 -10.91
N ARG A 113 -1.79 4.90 -12.01
CA ARG A 113 -1.27 4.77 -13.38
C ARG A 113 -0.27 5.87 -13.76
N SER A 114 -0.24 6.98 -13.04
CA SER A 114 0.78 8.02 -13.21
C SER A 114 2.01 7.68 -12.37
N THR A 115 1.82 7.11 -11.17
CA THR A 115 2.91 6.66 -10.29
C THR A 115 3.86 5.67 -10.98
N VAL A 116 3.37 4.84 -11.91
CA VAL A 116 4.24 3.87 -12.60
C VAL A 116 5.24 4.48 -13.57
N ASN A 117 5.09 5.75 -13.95
CA ASN A 117 5.95 6.40 -14.92
C ASN A 117 6.79 7.50 -14.26
N PRO A 118 8.10 7.27 -14.01
CA PRO A 118 8.98 8.27 -13.42
C PRO A 118 9.06 9.59 -14.20
N PHE A 119 8.89 9.57 -15.53
CA PHE A 119 8.87 10.81 -16.32
C PHE A 119 7.62 11.64 -16.03
N THR A 120 6.46 10.99 -15.94
CA THR A 120 5.20 11.66 -15.57
C THR A 120 5.25 12.22 -14.16
N VAL A 121 5.79 11.46 -13.20
CA VAL A 121 5.96 11.95 -11.83
C VAL A 121 6.96 13.11 -11.78
N GLN A 122 8.04 13.05 -12.57
CA GLN A 122 9.00 14.16 -12.66
C GLN A 122 8.36 15.42 -13.25
N GLU A 123 7.56 15.28 -14.30
CA GLU A 123 6.81 16.40 -14.90
C GLU A 123 5.86 17.05 -13.89
N ILE A 124 5.11 16.24 -13.14
CA ILE A 124 4.24 16.72 -12.06
C ILE A 124 5.07 17.43 -10.96
N ALA A 125 6.19 16.83 -10.54
CA ALA A 125 7.08 17.40 -9.54
C ALA A 125 7.65 18.76 -9.98
N ASP A 126 8.02 18.89 -11.26
CA ASP A 126 8.54 20.13 -11.82
C ASP A 126 7.50 21.25 -11.78
N ALA A 127 6.24 20.94 -12.11
CA ALA A 127 5.11 21.88 -12.05
C ALA A 127 4.71 22.27 -10.62
N LEU A 128 5.06 21.47 -9.62
CA LEU A 128 4.78 21.75 -8.20
C LEU A 128 5.82 22.66 -7.53
N ARG A 129 6.97 22.91 -8.15
CA ARG A 129 8.05 23.70 -7.53
C ARG A 129 7.57 25.10 -7.16
N GLY A 130 7.86 25.52 -5.93
CA GLY A 130 7.49 26.84 -5.41
C GLY A 130 6.05 26.95 -4.93
N HIS A 131 5.25 25.88 -5.02
CA HIS A 131 3.90 25.82 -4.45
C HIS A 131 3.90 25.12 -3.09
N ASP A 132 3.02 25.54 -2.20
CA ASP A 132 2.82 24.92 -0.89
C ASP A 132 1.43 24.24 -0.84
N VAL A 133 1.33 23.08 -1.51
CA VAL A 133 0.10 22.30 -1.64
C VAL A 133 0.32 20.87 -1.13
N PRO A 134 -0.64 20.28 -0.39
CA PRO A 134 -0.64 18.86 -0.11
C PRO A 134 -0.69 17.97 -1.35
N VAL A 135 0.15 16.95 -1.38
CA VAL A 135 0.19 15.95 -2.47
C VAL A 135 0.10 14.53 -1.91
N LEU A 136 -0.93 13.81 -2.33
CA LEU A 136 -1.14 12.41 -1.97
C LEU A 136 -0.75 11.49 -3.13
N ILE A 137 -0.01 10.41 -2.88
CA ILE A 137 0.57 9.58 -3.95
C ILE A 137 0.03 8.16 -3.83
N LYS A 138 -0.79 7.73 -4.79
CA LYS A 138 -1.27 6.34 -4.85
C LYS A 138 -0.11 5.40 -5.16
N ASN A 139 -0.10 4.21 -4.55
CA ASN A 139 0.85 3.16 -4.92
C ASN A 139 0.74 2.82 -6.43
N PRO A 140 1.85 2.40 -7.07
CA PRO A 140 1.83 1.95 -8.46
C PRO A 140 0.89 0.75 -8.62
N VAL A 141 0.35 0.57 -9.83
CA VAL A 141 -0.56 -0.56 -10.11
C VAL A 141 0.14 -1.92 -10.00
N ASN A 142 1.46 -1.98 -10.24
CA ASN A 142 2.30 -3.15 -10.02
C ASN A 142 2.89 -3.15 -8.59
N PRO A 143 3.11 -4.32 -7.96
CA PRO A 143 3.66 -4.44 -6.61
C PRO A 143 5.15 -4.10 -6.54
N ASP A 144 5.46 -2.82 -6.74
CA ASP A 144 6.82 -2.27 -6.74
C ASP A 144 6.93 -1.14 -5.71
N LEU A 145 7.53 -1.47 -4.58
CA LEU A 145 7.75 -0.52 -3.49
C LEU A 145 8.77 0.56 -3.88
N GLN A 146 9.80 0.22 -4.67
CA GLN A 146 10.84 1.18 -5.06
C GLN A 146 10.25 2.26 -5.97
N LEU A 147 9.34 1.88 -6.86
CA LEU A 147 8.64 2.83 -7.72
C LEU A 147 7.73 3.78 -6.92
N TRP A 148 7.08 3.28 -5.86
CA TRP A 148 6.29 4.13 -4.96
C TRP A 148 7.18 5.12 -4.18
N ILE A 149 8.28 4.63 -3.62
CA ILE A 149 9.28 5.44 -2.90
C ILE A 149 9.86 6.51 -3.82
N GLY A 150 10.28 6.14 -5.03
CA GLY A 150 10.85 7.09 -5.99
C GLY A 150 9.86 8.20 -6.40
N ALA A 151 8.56 7.90 -6.44
CA ALA A 151 7.55 8.93 -6.67
C ALA A 151 7.46 9.92 -5.49
N ILE A 152 7.48 9.42 -4.26
CA ILE A 152 7.50 10.23 -3.04
C ILE A 152 8.76 11.12 -2.99
N GLU A 153 9.93 10.55 -3.27
CA GLU A 153 11.21 11.26 -3.30
C GLU A 153 11.23 12.40 -4.33
N ARG A 154 10.66 12.19 -5.53
CA ARG A 154 10.58 13.25 -6.56
C ARG A 154 9.73 14.41 -6.12
N ILE A 155 8.56 14.14 -5.54
CA ILE A 155 7.66 15.17 -5.05
C ILE A 155 8.29 15.92 -3.86
N ASN A 156 8.98 15.20 -2.96
CA ASN A 156 9.71 15.85 -1.87
C ASN A 156 10.90 16.69 -2.37
N GLY A 157 11.62 16.20 -3.39
CA GLY A 157 12.70 16.93 -4.05
C GLY A 157 12.26 18.19 -4.81
N ALA A 158 10.97 18.31 -5.14
CA ALA A 158 10.38 19.55 -5.67
C ALA A 158 10.12 20.61 -4.58
N GLY A 159 10.36 20.28 -3.30
CA GLY A 159 10.13 21.15 -2.15
C GLY A 159 8.78 20.96 -1.48
N ILE A 160 7.95 20.03 -1.95
CA ILE A 160 6.68 19.69 -1.30
C ILE A 160 6.96 18.90 -0.03
N THR A 161 6.45 19.38 1.10
CA THR A 161 6.65 18.74 2.41
C THR A 161 5.34 18.19 2.99
N LYS A 162 4.19 18.64 2.49
CA LYS A 162 2.86 18.13 2.82
C LYS A 162 2.55 16.91 1.94
N ILE A 163 3.21 15.78 2.21
CA ILE A 163 3.09 14.56 1.39
C ILE A 163 2.37 13.47 2.17
N GLY A 164 1.51 12.71 1.49
CA GLY A 164 0.95 11.46 2.01
C GLY A 164 0.94 10.35 0.96
N ALA A 165 0.84 9.11 1.40
CA ALA A 165 0.68 7.93 0.54
C ALA A 165 -0.76 7.43 0.56
N ILE A 166 -1.25 6.95 -0.58
CA ILE A 166 -2.56 6.30 -0.68
C ILE A 166 -2.37 4.84 -1.08
N HIS A 167 -2.63 3.93 -0.17
CA HIS A 167 -2.63 2.51 -0.44
C HIS A 167 -3.97 2.08 -1.06
N ARG A 168 -3.96 1.67 -2.32
CA ARG A 168 -5.14 1.32 -3.14
C ARG A 168 -5.09 -0.12 -3.71
N GLY A 169 -4.19 -0.94 -3.18
CA GLY A 169 -3.93 -2.31 -3.64
C GLY A 169 -3.20 -2.37 -4.99
N PHE A 170 -2.83 -3.57 -5.41
CA PHE A 170 -2.03 -3.86 -6.59
C PHE A 170 -2.78 -4.77 -7.57
N SER A 171 -2.46 -4.65 -8.85
CA SER A 171 -3.06 -5.48 -9.89
C SER A 171 -2.52 -6.90 -9.78
N SER A 172 -3.42 -7.88 -9.88
CA SER A 172 -3.09 -9.30 -9.95
C SER A 172 -3.62 -9.89 -11.26
N PHE A 173 -2.91 -10.89 -11.79
CA PHE A 173 -3.39 -11.69 -12.90
C PHE A 173 -4.45 -12.70 -12.45
N GLU A 174 -4.37 -13.15 -11.20
CA GLU A 174 -5.30 -14.11 -10.63
C GLU A 174 -6.62 -13.43 -10.24
N LYS A 175 -7.74 -14.11 -10.49
CA LYS A 175 -9.05 -13.62 -10.05
C LYS A 175 -9.18 -13.84 -8.55
N SER A 176 -9.55 -12.78 -7.83
CA SER A 176 -9.91 -12.85 -6.41
C SER A 176 -11.23 -12.14 -6.13
N SER A 177 -11.59 -12.05 -4.85
CA SER A 177 -12.74 -11.24 -4.40
C SER A 177 -12.46 -9.73 -4.46
N PHE A 178 -11.20 -9.34 -4.64
CA PHE A 178 -10.77 -7.95 -4.74
C PHE A 178 -10.53 -7.57 -6.21
N ARG A 179 -10.74 -6.29 -6.54
CA ARG A 179 -10.33 -5.72 -7.84
C ARG A 179 -8.82 -5.53 -7.90
N ASN A 180 -8.22 -5.14 -6.78
CA ASN A 180 -6.78 -5.02 -6.61
C ASN A 180 -6.39 -5.67 -5.28
N GLU A 181 -5.42 -6.56 -5.31
CA GLU A 181 -4.94 -7.26 -4.11
C GLU A 181 -4.37 -6.26 -3.10
N PRO A 182 -4.78 -6.30 -1.82
CA PRO A 182 -4.26 -5.37 -0.84
C PRO A 182 -2.73 -5.45 -0.71
N MET A 183 -2.14 -6.64 -0.59
CA MET A 183 -0.69 -6.80 -0.35
C MET A 183 -0.16 -5.84 0.74
N TRP A 184 -0.78 -5.91 1.92
CA TRP A 184 -0.53 -5.04 3.07
C TRP A 184 0.95 -4.94 3.45
N GLU A 185 1.72 -6.00 3.19
CA GLU A 185 3.16 -6.07 3.41
C GLU A 185 3.92 -4.91 2.75
N LEU A 186 3.51 -4.46 1.56
CA LEU A 186 4.18 -3.36 0.87
C LEU A 186 3.91 -2.01 1.54
N ALA A 187 2.67 -1.77 1.99
CA ALA A 187 2.33 -0.57 2.75
C ALA A 187 3.01 -0.56 4.13
N ILE A 188 3.09 -1.71 4.80
CA ILE A 188 3.79 -1.88 6.08
C ILE A 188 5.30 -1.65 5.90
N GLN A 189 5.90 -2.16 4.83
CA GLN A 189 7.30 -1.90 4.51
C GLN A 189 7.55 -0.41 4.23
N LEU A 190 6.68 0.26 3.47
CA LEU A 190 6.78 1.71 3.25
C LEU A 190 6.78 2.47 4.58
N LYS A 191 5.82 2.18 5.46
CA LYS A 191 5.74 2.79 6.80
C LYS A 191 6.98 2.48 7.65
N THR A 192 7.51 1.26 7.53
CA THR A 192 8.74 0.87 8.22
C THR A 192 9.93 1.66 7.70
N LEU A 193 9.98 2.00 6.41
CA LEU A 193 11.08 2.79 5.83
C LEU A 193 10.92 4.30 6.10
N CYS A 194 9.69 4.80 6.16
CA CYS A 194 9.35 6.19 6.44
C CYS A 194 8.17 6.30 7.43
N PRO A 195 8.45 6.22 8.76
CA PRO A 195 7.41 6.23 9.78
C PRO A 195 6.61 7.53 9.86
N GLU A 196 7.22 8.65 9.47
CA GLU A 196 6.61 9.99 9.49
C GLU A 196 5.63 10.22 8.32
N LEU A 197 5.66 9.37 7.28
CA LEU A 197 4.80 9.51 6.12
C LEU A 197 3.36 9.12 6.49
N PRO A 198 2.37 10.04 6.37
CA PRO A 198 0.97 9.68 6.50
C PRO A 198 0.58 8.71 5.39
N ILE A 199 -0.03 7.58 5.74
CA ILE A 199 -0.56 6.60 4.78
C ILE A 199 -2.06 6.46 5.03
N ILE A 200 -2.85 6.68 3.98
CA ILE A 200 -4.30 6.42 3.97
C ILE A 200 -4.62 5.25 3.05
N ASN A 201 -5.80 4.65 3.20
CA ASN A 201 -6.25 3.54 2.37
C ASN A 201 -7.38 3.93 1.42
N ASP A 202 -7.40 3.39 0.21
CA ASP A 202 -8.48 3.52 -0.77
C ASP A 202 -9.20 2.16 -0.92
N PRO A 203 -10.17 1.87 -0.04
CA PRO A 203 -10.88 0.59 -0.05
C PRO A 203 -11.78 0.45 -1.29
N SER A 204 -12.32 1.55 -1.83
CA SER A 204 -13.19 1.50 -3.01
C SER A 204 -12.46 0.90 -4.21
N HIS A 205 -11.21 1.30 -4.45
CA HIS A 205 -10.42 0.77 -5.54
C HIS A 205 -9.81 -0.61 -5.24
N ILE A 206 -9.49 -0.94 -3.99
CA ILE A 206 -9.10 -2.30 -3.58
C ILE A 206 -10.24 -3.28 -3.87
N CYS A 207 -11.42 -3.01 -3.33
CA CYS A 207 -12.56 -3.90 -3.39
C CYS A 207 -13.17 -3.96 -4.80
N GLY A 208 -13.38 -2.82 -5.44
CA GLY A 208 -14.17 -2.73 -6.69
C GLY A 208 -15.65 -3.13 -6.51
N ASN A 209 -16.11 -3.23 -5.26
CA ASN A 209 -17.48 -3.47 -4.85
C ASN A 209 -17.71 -2.84 -3.47
N ARG A 210 -18.98 -2.63 -3.08
CA ARG A 210 -19.35 -2.03 -1.78
C ARG A 210 -19.21 -2.99 -0.59
N GLU A 211 -19.42 -4.28 -0.81
CA GLU A 211 -19.57 -5.29 0.24
C GLU A 211 -18.30 -5.43 1.09
N LEU A 212 -17.13 -5.31 0.46
CA LEU A 212 -15.84 -5.49 1.13
C LEU A 212 -15.25 -4.18 1.70
N ILE A 213 -15.85 -3.01 1.40
CA ILE A 213 -15.33 -1.72 1.84
C ILE A 213 -15.24 -1.64 3.37
N PRO A 214 -16.24 -2.05 4.17
CA PRO A 214 -16.15 -2.00 5.63
C PRO A 214 -14.99 -2.85 6.17
N TYR A 215 -14.79 -4.05 5.61
CA TYR A 215 -13.71 -4.95 6.03
C TYR A 215 -12.32 -4.36 5.74
N ILE A 216 -12.10 -3.84 4.53
CA ILE A 216 -10.81 -3.24 4.16
C ILE A 216 -10.56 -1.93 4.93
N SER A 217 -11.61 -1.13 5.14
CA SER A 217 -11.53 0.10 5.93
C SER A 217 -11.10 -0.17 7.37
N GLN A 218 -11.75 -1.14 8.04
CA GLN A 218 -11.35 -1.53 9.39
C GLN A 218 -9.92 -2.07 9.42
N LYS A 219 -9.55 -2.92 8.44
CA LYS A 219 -8.20 -3.49 8.37
C LYS A 219 -7.12 -2.43 8.19
N ALA A 220 -7.39 -1.38 7.41
CA ALA A 220 -6.47 -0.25 7.24
C ALA A 220 -6.23 0.49 8.57
N LEU A 221 -7.29 0.77 9.32
CA LEU A 221 -7.17 1.41 10.64
C LEU A 221 -6.48 0.50 11.67
N ASP A 222 -6.74 -0.81 11.63
CA ASP A 222 -6.05 -1.81 12.46
C ASP A 222 -4.52 -1.84 12.21
N LEU A 223 -4.10 -1.43 11.00
CA LEU A 223 -2.69 -1.30 10.60
C LEU A 223 -2.15 0.12 10.78
N ASP A 224 -2.87 0.96 11.53
CA ASP A 224 -2.49 2.32 11.89
C ASP A 224 -2.26 3.20 10.63
N MET A 225 -3.16 3.09 9.64
CA MET A 225 -3.28 4.06 8.56
C MET A 225 -4.12 5.26 9.02
N GLN A 226 -3.71 6.48 8.67
CA GLN A 226 -4.25 7.73 9.20
C GLN A 226 -5.60 8.15 8.58
N GLY A 227 -6.16 7.37 7.66
CA GLY A 227 -7.40 7.74 6.99
C GLY A 227 -7.81 6.83 5.84
N LEU A 228 -8.93 7.20 5.21
CA LEU A 228 -9.61 6.48 4.15
C LEU A 228 -10.00 7.41 3.00
N MET A 229 -9.86 6.94 1.77
CA MET A 229 -10.39 7.54 0.56
C MET A 229 -11.50 6.64 0.00
N ILE A 230 -12.76 7.00 0.22
CA ILE A 230 -13.93 6.19 -0.16
C ILE A 230 -14.74 6.95 -1.21
N GLU A 231 -15.05 6.30 -2.32
CA GLU A 231 -15.89 6.92 -3.36
C GLU A 231 -17.36 6.95 -2.94
N SER A 232 -18.01 8.11 -3.12
CA SER A 232 -19.41 8.32 -2.81
C SER A 232 -20.14 9.00 -3.96
N HIS A 233 -21.36 8.59 -4.24
CA HIS A 233 -22.22 9.17 -5.28
C HIS A 233 -23.64 9.36 -4.73
N VAL A 234 -24.33 10.43 -5.13
CA VAL A 234 -25.73 10.68 -4.74
C VAL A 234 -26.66 9.50 -5.10
N ASP A 235 -26.50 8.95 -6.31
CA ASP A 235 -27.16 7.71 -6.75
C ASP A 235 -26.16 6.81 -7.47
N PRO A 236 -25.49 5.89 -6.75
CA PRO A 236 -24.45 5.09 -7.36
C PRO A 236 -24.91 4.14 -8.48
N SER A 237 -26.22 3.89 -8.62
CA SER A 237 -26.76 2.96 -9.62
C SER A 237 -26.68 3.53 -11.05
N VAL A 238 -26.64 4.86 -11.18
CA VAL A 238 -26.59 5.58 -12.46
C VAL A 238 -25.21 6.20 -12.74
N ALA A 239 -24.24 6.01 -11.86
CA ALA A 239 -22.92 6.61 -12.00
C ALA A 239 -22.22 6.18 -13.31
N TRP A 240 -21.63 7.13 -14.02
CA TRP A 240 -20.96 6.93 -15.31
C TRP A 240 -19.66 6.14 -15.17
N THR A 241 -19.09 6.11 -13.97
CA THR A 241 -17.86 5.40 -13.66
C THR A 241 -17.96 4.69 -12.32
N ASP A 242 -17.39 3.49 -12.24
CA ASP A 242 -17.17 2.80 -10.96
C ASP A 242 -18.44 2.62 -10.09
N ALA A 243 -19.59 2.49 -10.75
CA ALA A 243 -20.92 2.32 -10.17
C ALA A 243 -21.06 1.11 -9.23
N LYS A 244 -20.08 0.20 -9.13
CA LYS A 244 -20.14 -0.96 -8.24
C LYS A 244 -19.57 -0.69 -6.85
N GLN A 245 -18.67 0.28 -6.71
CA GLN A 245 -17.94 0.55 -5.47
C GLN A 245 -18.29 1.88 -4.81
N GLN A 246 -18.93 2.82 -5.50
CA GLN A 246 -19.31 4.10 -4.89
C GLN A 246 -20.45 3.91 -3.88
N VAL A 247 -20.33 4.34 -2.63
CA VAL A 247 -21.43 4.28 -1.65
C VAL A 247 -22.31 5.54 -1.74
N THR A 248 -23.48 5.55 -1.09
CA THR A 248 -24.21 6.82 -0.90
C THR A 248 -23.60 7.58 0.29
N PRO A 249 -23.78 8.91 0.38
CA PRO A 249 -23.34 9.68 1.55
C PRO A 249 -23.88 9.15 2.89
N ALA A 250 -25.14 8.66 2.91
CA ALA A 250 -25.72 8.05 4.10
C ALA A 250 -25.02 6.74 4.48
N THR A 251 -24.78 5.86 3.51
CA THR A 251 -24.03 4.62 3.73
C THR A 251 -22.59 4.87 4.16
N LEU A 252 -21.94 5.93 3.65
CA LEU A 252 -20.63 6.35 4.12
C LEU A 252 -20.68 6.72 5.61
N SER A 253 -21.65 7.54 6.03
CA SER A 253 -21.81 7.93 7.44
C SER A 253 -21.97 6.71 8.34
N GLU A 254 -22.87 5.79 7.98
CA GLU A 254 -23.08 4.55 8.73
C GLU A 254 -21.82 3.67 8.79
N LEU A 255 -21.05 3.63 7.71
CA LEU A 255 -19.80 2.88 7.67
C LEU A 255 -18.80 3.48 8.65
N VAL A 256 -18.57 4.80 8.60
CA VAL A 256 -17.61 5.50 9.46
C VAL A 256 -17.99 5.32 10.93
N ASP A 257 -19.28 5.41 11.28
CA ASP A 257 -19.76 5.21 12.65
C ASP A 257 -19.52 3.79 13.20
N ARG A 258 -19.35 2.80 12.32
CA ARG A 258 -19.06 1.40 12.71
C ARG A 258 -17.57 1.11 12.81
N LEU A 259 -16.70 2.01 12.35
CA LEU A 259 -15.26 1.80 12.43
C LEU A 259 -14.76 1.96 13.86
N THR A 260 -13.87 1.06 14.27
CA THR A 260 -13.16 1.17 15.54
C THR A 260 -11.77 1.74 15.30
N VAL A 261 -11.52 2.93 15.81
CA VAL A 261 -10.19 3.57 15.83
C VAL A 261 -9.47 3.12 17.09
N ARG A 262 -8.21 2.70 16.96
CA ARG A 262 -7.36 2.30 18.10
C ARG A 262 -6.14 3.20 18.14
N GLU A 263 -5.74 3.56 19.35
CA GLU A 263 -4.50 4.29 19.56
C GLU A 263 -3.29 3.38 19.25
N PRO A 264 -2.26 3.89 18.56
CA PRO A 264 -1.07 3.11 18.23
C PRO A 264 -0.24 2.77 19.47
N GLU A 265 -0.31 3.61 20.50
CA GLU A 265 0.42 3.46 21.75
C GLU A 265 -0.49 3.70 22.95
N SER A 266 -0.19 3.05 24.07
CA SER A 266 -0.87 3.28 25.34
C SER A 266 0.07 3.98 26.31
N THR A 267 -0.43 5.02 26.98
CA THR A 267 0.28 5.72 28.06
C THR A 267 0.14 5.03 29.42
N ASN A 268 -0.59 3.90 29.49
CA ASN A 268 -0.77 3.15 30.73
C ASN A 268 0.51 2.34 31.05
N GLU A 269 1.24 2.75 32.09
CA GLU A 269 2.50 2.12 32.51
C GLU A 269 2.36 0.61 32.75
N ALA A 270 1.31 0.17 33.44
CA ALA A 270 1.11 -1.26 33.71
C ALA A 270 0.88 -2.08 32.42
N PHE A 271 0.25 -1.47 31.41
CA PHE A 271 0.11 -2.09 30.09
C PHE A 271 1.46 -2.15 29.36
N VAL A 272 2.22 -1.05 29.36
CA VAL A 272 3.53 -0.95 28.72
C VAL A 272 4.50 -1.98 29.31
N ASP A 273 4.57 -2.07 30.64
CA ASP A 273 5.42 -3.03 31.34
C ASP A 273 5.04 -4.48 31.00
N LYS A 274 3.74 -4.79 31.04
CA LYS A 274 3.27 -6.14 30.73
C LYS A 274 3.58 -6.52 29.28
N LEU A 275 3.43 -5.59 28.34
CA LEU A 275 3.76 -5.79 26.94
C LEU A 275 5.27 -5.99 26.74
N ALA A 276 6.10 -5.22 27.44
CA ALA A 276 7.55 -5.37 27.42
C ALA A 276 7.99 -6.76 27.93
N ASP A 277 7.39 -7.25 29.01
CA ASP A 277 7.65 -8.59 29.54
C ASP A 277 7.29 -9.70 28.54
N LEU A 278 6.13 -9.56 27.87
CA LEU A 278 5.70 -10.52 26.85
C LEU A 278 6.66 -10.51 25.64
N ARG A 279 7.05 -9.32 25.16
CA ARG A 279 8.03 -9.17 24.07
C ARG A 279 9.38 -9.79 24.44
N LYS A 280 9.87 -9.55 25.66
CA LYS A 280 11.10 -10.18 26.16
C LYS A 280 11.04 -11.70 26.18
N ASN A 281 9.87 -12.29 26.40
CA ASN A 281 9.71 -13.75 26.32
C ASN A 281 9.73 -14.25 24.87
N ILE A 282 9.19 -13.48 23.93
CA ILE A 282 9.31 -13.75 22.48
C ILE A 282 10.78 -13.67 22.06
N ASP A 283 11.50 -12.61 22.44
CA ASP A 283 12.91 -12.41 22.08
C ASP A 283 13.77 -13.60 22.50
N LYS A 284 13.56 -14.14 23.72
CA LYS A 284 14.26 -15.35 24.19
C LYS A 284 13.99 -16.58 23.33
N ILE A 285 12.76 -16.73 22.84
CA ILE A 285 12.40 -17.86 21.96
C ILE A 285 13.05 -17.65 20.58
N ASP A 286 13.01 -16.43 20.06
CA ASP A 286 13.59 -16.09 18.76
C ASP A 286 15.11 -16.27 18.75
N ASP A 287 15.81 -15.93 19.83
CA ASP A 287 17.23 -16.20 20.02
C ASP A 287 17.53 -17.71 19.91
N ILE A 288 16.73 -18.55 20.56
CA ILE A 288 16.87 -20.00 20.50
C ILE A 288 16.59 -20.52 19.09
N LEU A 289 15.55 -19.98 18.42
CA LEU A 289 15.24 -20.35 17.04
C LEU A 289 16.41 -20.03 16.11
N LEU A 290 17.00 -18.83 16.20
CA LEU A 290 18.16 -18.44 15.40
C LEU A 290 19.37 -19.34 15.65
N GLN A 291 19.63 -19.71 16.91
CA GLN A 291 20.69 -20.68 17.25
C GLN A 291 20.42 -22.05 16.60
N LYS A 292 19.20 -22.56 16.66
CA LYS A 292 18.82 -23.83 16.02
C LYS A 292 18.84 -23.78 14.50
N LEU A 293 18.54 -22.63 13.92
CA LEU A 293 18.70 -22.41 12.49
C LEU A 293 20.19 -22.46 12.08
N ALA A 294 21.07 -21.83 12.86
CA ALA A 294 22.52 -21.90 12.63
C ALA A 294 23.07 -23.34 12.74
N GLU A 295 22.68 -24.07 13.80
CA GLU A 295 23.02 -25.50 13.95
C GLU A 295 22.55 -26.33 12.75
N ARG A 296 21.31 -26.11 12.30
CA ARG A 296 20.75 -26.77 11.12
C ARG A 296 21.55 -26.44 9.86
N MET A 297 21.97 -25.19 9.67
CA MET A 297 22.76 -24.79 8.50
C MET A 297 24.15 -25.43 8.50
N ALA A 298 24.81 -25.55 9.64
CA ALA A 298 26.09 -26.27 9.73
C ALA A 298 25.97 -27.75 9.31
N ILE A 299 24.82 -28.40 9.57
CA ILE A 299 24.55 -29.77 9.08
C ILE A 299 24.32 -29.76 7.56
N VAL A 300 23.60 -28.77 7.05
CA VAL A 300 23.38 -28.61 5.60
C VAL A 300 24.70 -28.44 4.84
N GLU A 301 25.66 -27.72 5.41
CA GLU A 301 27.00 -27.57 4.84
C GLU A 301 27.70 -28.93 4.70
N LYS A 302 27.71 -29.73 5.78
CA LYS A 302 28.27 -31.10 5.77
C LYS A 302 27.58 -32.01 4.76
N ILE A 303 26.25 -31.88 4.59
CA ILE A 303 25.51 -32.62 3.55
C ILE A 303 25.97 -32.21 2.16
N GLY A 304 26.20 -30.91 1.92
CA GLY A 304 26.72 -30.39 0.66
C GLY A 304 28.11 -30.94 0.33
N GLU A 305 29.03 -30.92 1.30
CA GLU A 305 30.37 -31.52 1.17
C GLU A 305 30.28 -33.01 0.84
N PHE A 306 29.48 -33.76 1.61
CA PHE A 306 29.31 -35.20 1.40
C PHE A 306 28.74 -35.51 0.02
N LYS A 307 27.74 -34.77 -0.44
CA LYS A 307 27.18 -34.94 -1.79
C LYS A 307 28.18 -34.60 -2.88
N ARG A 308 28.94 -33.50 -2.72
CA ARG A 308 30.00 -33.10 -3.66
C ARG A 308 31.03 -34.22 -3.81
N ASP A 309 31.53 -34.73 -2.69
CA ASP A 309 32.60 -35.73 -2.66
C ASP A 309 32.14 -37.08 -3.24
N ASN A 310 30.83 -37.35 -3.22
CA ASN A 310 30.21 -38.56 -3.78
C ASN A 310 29.50 -38.33 -5.13
N GLN A 311 29.66 -37.16 -5.76
CA GLN A 311 29.06 -36.82 -7.06
C GLN A 311 27.52 -36.96 -7.11
N VAL A 312 26.84 -36.69 -6.00
CA VAL A 312 25.37 -36.74 -5.88
C VAL A 312 24.78 -35.34 -6.07
N THR A 313 23.60 -35.25 -6.70
CA THR A 313 22.89 -33.99 -6.92
C THR A 313 22.28 -33.41 -5.63
N ILE A 314 22.10 -32.08 -5.61
CA ILE A 314 21.53 -31.35 -4.45
C ILE A 314 20.06 -31.73 -4.26
N LEU A 315 19.26 -31.65 -5.33
CA LEU A 315 17.81 -31.78 -5.27
C LEU A 315 17.39 -33.25 -5.14
N GLN A 316 16.60 -33.54 -4.10
CA GLN A 316 16.01 -34.85 -3.85
C GLN A 316 14.52 -34.69 -3.53
N VAL A 317 13.67 -34.80 -4.56
CA VAL A 317 12.23 -34.51 -4.49
C VAL A 317 11.51 -35.32 -3.39
N ASN A 318 11.77 -36.62 -3.31
CA ASN A 318 11.14 -37.50 -2.31
C ASN A 318 11.42 -37.07 -0.86
N ARG A 319 12.56 -36.41 -0.61
CA ARG A 319 12.89 -35.91 0.73
C ARG A 319 12.05 -34.69 1.08
N TRP A 320 11.76 -33.83 0.11
CA TRP A 320 10.94 -32.65 0.29
C TRP A 320 9.50 -33.01 0.65
N ASP A 321 8.89 -33.95 -0.09
CA ASP A 321 7.53 -34.44 0.20
C ASP A 321 7.41 -35.01 1.61
N ALA A 322 8.44 -35.74 2.06
CA ALA A 322 8.49 -36.29 3.42
C ALA A 322 8.60 -35.19 4.49
N ILE A 323 9.32 -34.10 4.22
CA ILE A 323 9.44 -32.94 5.12
C ILE A 323 8.10 -32.23 5.24
N ILE A 324 7.44 -31.93 4.13
CA ILE A 324 6.13 -31.26 4.12
C ILE A 324 5.09 -32.11 4.85
N LYS A 325 4.98 -33.41 4.53
CA LYS A 325 4.02 -34.31 5.19
C LYS A 325 4.23 -34.37 6.71
N LYS A 326 5.49 -34.50 7.15
CA LYS A 326 5.83 -34.48 8.59
C LYS A 326 5.53 -33.12 9.21
N GLY A 327 5.86 -32.04 8.51
CA GLY A 327 5.62 -30.65 8.91
C GLY A 327 4.14 -30.39 9.18
N HIS A 328 3.25 -30.75 8.25
CA HIS A 328 1.80 -30.61 8.42
C HIS A 328 1.26 -31.39 9.63
N ALA A 329 1.72 -32.63 9.84
CA ALA A 329 1.31 -33.42 10.99
C ALA A 329 1.70 -32.75 12.31
N PHE A 330 2.91 -32.19 12.37
CA PHE A 330 3.42 -31.50 13.56
C PHE A 330 2.73 -30.16 13.79
N ALA A 331 2.53 -29.36 12.74
CA ALA A 331 1.78 -28.10 12.78
C ALA A 331 0.38 -28.31 13.35
N LYS A 332 -0.33 -29.32 12.87
CA LYS A 332 -1.67 -29.68 13.36
C LYS A 332 -1.65 -30.03 14.85
N ALA A 333 -0.65 -30.81 15.30
CA ALA A 333 -0.51 -31.18 16.71
C ALA A 333 -0.21 -29.98 17.61
N LEU A 334 0.58 -29.02 17.12
CA LEU A 334 0.95 -27.79 17.82
C LEU A 334 -0.02 -26.62 17.62
N LYS A 335 -1.10 -26.83 16.86
CA LYS A 335 -2.08 -25.78 16.50
C LYS A 335 -1.46 -24.59 15.75
N LEU A 336 -0.45 -24.86 14.93
CA LEU A 336 0.10 -23.88 14.00
C LEU A 336 -0.73 -23.84 12.72
N ASP A 337 -0.82 -22.66 12.11
CA ASP A 337 -1.43 -22.51 10.78
C ASP A 337 -0.63 -23.31 9.74
N LEU A 338 -1.35 -24.02 8.86
CA LEU A 338 -0.75 -24.92 7.89
C LEU A 338 -0.01 -24.14 6.80
N ASN A 339 -0.62 -23.07 6.28
CA ASN A 339 -0.04 -22.25 5.21
C ASN A 339 1.23 -21.53 5.71
N PHE A 340 1.20 -20.98 6.92
CA PHE A 340 2.39 -20.43 7.57
C PHE A 340 3.51 -21.45 7.69
N THR A 341 3.19 -22.67 8.15
CA THR A 341 4.19 -23.72 8.32
C THR A 341 4.81 -24.14 6.99
N GLU A 342 3.99 -24.29 5.94
CA GLU A 342 4.44 -24.66 4.60
C GLU A 342 5.42 -23.62 4.05
N LYS A 343 5.05 -22.33 4.08
CA LYS A 343 5.94 -21.23 3.65
C LYS A 343 7.24 -21.17 4.44
N PHE A 344 7.19 -21.38 5.76
CA PHE A 344 8.39 -21.45 6.58
C PHE A 344 9.31 -22.59 6.13
N LEU A 345 8.77 -23.79 5.90
CA LEU A 345 9.55 -24.94 5.45
C LEU A 345 10.15 -24.71 4.06
N GLU A 346 9.41 -24.05 3.16
CA GLU A 346 9.87 -23.70 1.81
C GLU A 346 11.07 -22.75 1.86
N LEU A 347 10.98 -21.66 2.65
CA LEU A 347 12.09 -20.74 2.88
C LEU A 347 13.31 -21.46 3.42
N MET A 348 13.10 -22.32 4.43
CA MET A 348 14.16 -23.12 5.04
C MET A 348 14.80 -24.11 4.05
N HIS A 349 14.02 -24.67 3.13
CA HIS A 349 14.51 -25.58 2.10
C HIS A 349 15.30 -24.83 1.02
N GLY A 350 14.76 -23.71 0.54
CA GLY A 350 15.43 -22.84 -0.44
C GLY A 350 16.80 -22.39 0.05
N GLU A 351 16.91 -21.92 1.29
CA GLU A 351 18.19 -21.53 1.88
C GLU A 351 19.18 -22.70 1.97
N SER A 352 18.67 -23.92 2.21
CA SER A 352 19.53 -25.11 2.26
C SER A 352 20.07 -25.51 0.89
N ILE A 353 19.28 -25.32 -0.17
CA ILE A 353 19.71 -25.54 -1.55
C ILE A 353 20.78 -24.51 -1.92
N ARG A 354 20.53 -23.23 -1.64
CA ARG A 354 21.46 -22.12 -1.89
C ARG A 354 22.82 -22.39 -1.27
N LYS A 355 22.85 -22.75 0.01
CA LYS A 355 24.08 -23.06 0.76
C LYS A 355 24.83 -24.29 0.23
N GLN A 356 24.12 -25.38 -0.07
CA GLN A 356 24.74 -26.57 -0.70
C GLN A 356 25.32 -26.24 -2.09
N THR A 357 24.67 -25.34 -2.83
CA THR A 357 25.10 -24.92 -4.17
C THR A 357 26.41 -24.14 -4.09
N GLU A 358 26.55 -23.23 -3.13
CA GLU A 358 27.82 -22.53 -2.85
C GLU A 358 28.96 -23.51 -2.58
N ILE A 359 28.75 -24.53 -1.74
CA ILE A 359 29.79 -25.53 -1.39
C ILE A 359 30.17 -26.42 -2.58
N MET A 360 29.19 -26.85 -3.37
CA MET A 360 29.45 -27.67 -4.55
C MET A 360 30.23 -26.89 -5.62
N ASN A 361 29.99 -25.58 -5.73
CA ASN A 361 30.68 -24.72 -6.70
C ASN A 361 32.04 -24.23 -6.19
N ALA A 362 32.22 -24.03 -4.88
CA ALA A 362 33.52 -23.67 -4.30
C ALA A 362 34.61 -24.72 -4.61
N GLY A 363 34.26 -26.01 -4.63
CA GLY A 363 35.18 -27.09 -5.01
C GLY A 363 35.56 -27.11 -6.50
N LYS A 364 34.84 -26.40 -7.39
CA LYS A 364 35.20 -26.27 -8.81
C LYS A 364 36.23 -25.16 -9.07
N ALA A 365 36.27 -24.12 -8.23
CA ALA A 365 37.25 -23.04 -8.37
C ALA A 365 38.70 -23.49 -8.11
N GLU A 366 38.91 -24.50 -7.26
CA GLU A 366 40.24 -25.11 -7.02
C GLU A 366 40.68 -26.09 -8.13
N LYS A 367 39.74 -26.57 -8.96
CA LYS A 367 40.00 -27.46 -10.11
C LYS A 367 39.61 -26.77 -11.41
N GLY A 368 40.29 -25.66 -11.70
CA GLY A 368 40.46 -25.05 -13.02
C GLY A 368 39.33 -25.27 -14.04
N ILE A 369 38.16 -24.68 -13.79
CA ILE A 369 37.22 -24.33 -14.86
C ILE A 369 36.69 -22.93 -14.51
N ALA A 370 36.93 -21.99 -15.43
CA ALA A 370 36.54 -20.58 -15.29
C ALA A 370 35.06 -20.46 -14.92
N ALA A 371 34.78 -19.75 -13.83
CA ALA A 371 33.43 -19.39 -13.45
C ALA A 371 32.84 -18.46 -14.52
N GLU A 372 31.77 -18.91 -15.18
CA GLU A 372 30.87 -17.97 -15.86
C GLU A 372 30.31 -17.03 -14.80
N GLN A 373 30.65 -15.75 -14.97
CA GLN A 373 30.13 -14.66 -14.15
C GLN A 373 28.61 -14.61 -14.37
N HIS A 374 27.86 -15.09 -13.38
CA HIS A 374 26.46 -14.70 -13.26
C HIS A 374 26.43 -13.21 -12.94
N THR A 375 25.99 -12.44 -13.92
CA THR A 375 25.64 -11.03 -13.80
C THR A 375 24.66 -10.88 -12.64
N GLU A 376 25.09 -10.17 -11.60
CA GLU A 376 24.19 -9.59 -10.61
C GLU A 376 23.18 -8.72 -11.36
N VAL A 377 21.95 -9.20 -11.49
CA VAL A 377 20.82 -8.30 -11.66
C VAL A 377 20.62 -7.66 -10.29
N LYS A 378 21.27 -6.50 -10.11
CA LYS A 378 20.95 -5.59 -9.01
C LYS A 378 19.49 -5.20 -9.15
N ALA A 379 18.68 -5.61 -8.19
CA ALA A 379 17.36 -5.04 -7.92
C ALA A 379 17.51 -3.92 -6.90
#